data_AF-A0A6V7IHZ3-F1
#
_entry.id   AF-A0A6V7IHZ3-F1
#
_cell.length_a   1.000
_cell.length_b   1.000
_cell.length_c   1.000
_cell.angle_alpha   90.00
_cell.angle_beta   90.00
_cell.angle_gamma   90.00
#
_symmetry.space_group_name_H-M   'P 1'
#
loop_
_entity.id
_entity.type
_entity.pdbx_description
1 polymer ?
#
loop_
_entity_poly.entity_id
_entity_poly.type
_entity_poly.pdbx_seq_one_letter_code
_entity_poly.pdbx_strand_id
1 'polypeptide(L)'
;SSTGEWRHRVHTVSSATAAMVEEKARVVLARSERAALTQLLADYRIRRLTIEDLVASLADLLNTPEKLTLLIELRELIDSKDRAMFDDLVYRPRTVTR
;
A
#
# COMPACT_ATOMS: atom_id res chain seq x y z
N SER A 1 14.14 -10.09 -17.02
CA SER A 1 14.47 -10.63 -15.69
C SER A 1 14.31 -9.52 -14.66
N SER A 2 13.12 -9.41 -14.05
CA SER A 2 12.79 -8.32 -13.11
C SER A 2 11.72 -8.82 -12.13
N THR A 3 12.06 -9.83 -11.33
CA THR A 3 11.11 -10.43 -10.36
C THR A 3 11.78 -10.66 -9.01
N GLY A 4 12.71 -9.77 -8.62
CA GLY A 4 13.57 -9.96 -7.45
C GLY A 4 13.59 -8.83 -6.44
N GLU A 5 13.11 -7.63 -6.77
CA GLU A 5 13.37 -6.44 -5.93
C GLU A 5 12.50 -6.36 -4.66
N TRP A 6 11.39 -7.08 -4.64
CA TRP A 6 10.46 -7.12 -3.50
C TRP A 6 10.87 -8.11 -2.42
N ARG A 7 11.50 -9.22 -2.82
CA ARG A 7 11.87 -10.33 -1.93
C ARG A 7 12.91 -9.93 -0.89
N HIS A 8 13.76 -8.97 -1.19
CA HIS A 8 14.85 -8.57 -0.29
C HIS A 8 14.40 -7.60 0.80
N ARG A 9 13.12 -7.20 0.81
CA ARG A 9 12.64 -6.14 1.69
C ARG A 9 11.69 -6.66 2.77
N VAL A 10 11.09 -7.83 2.66
CA VAL A 10 10.08 -8.30 3.61
C VAL A 10 10.71 -9.09 4.78
N HIS A 11 11.09 -8.42 5.87
CA HIS A 11 11.65 -9.08 7.07
C HIS A 11 10.63 -9.35 8.19
N THR A 12 9.31 -9.20 7.93
CA THR A 12 8.27 -9.43 8.96
C THR A 12 6.99 -10.08 8.45
N VAL A 13 6.68 -9.98 7.15
CA VAL A 13 5.51 -10.62 6.54
C VAL A 13 5.94 -11.91 5.84
N SER A 14 5.18 -12.99 6.01
CA SER A 14 5.46 -14.25 5.31
C SER A 14 5.57 -14.02 3.81
N SER A 15 6.59 -14.60 3.16
CA SER A 15 6.79 -14.46 1.71
C SER A 15 5.56 -14.85 0.88
N ALA A 16 4.67 -15.67 1.44
CA ALA A 16 3.38 -16.04 0.86
C ALA A 16 2.36 -14.88 0.85
N THR A 17 2.22 -14.15 1.96
CA THR A 17 1.32 -12.98 2.05
C THR A 17 1.78 -11.88 1.08
N ALA A 18 3.08 -11.60 1.04
CA ALA A 18 3.62 -10.62 0.08
C ALA A 18 3.31 -11.01 -1.38
N ALA A 19 3.46 -12.30 -1.73
CA ALA A 19 3.13 -12.79 -3.07
C ALA A 19 1.63 -12.68 -3.40
N MET A 20 0.75 -12.91 -2.43
CA MET A 20 -0.70 -12.73 -2.62
C MET A 20 -1.07 -11.26 -2.86
N VAL A 21 -0.48 -10.33 -2.09
CA VAL A 21 -0.67 -8.89 -2.31
C VAL A 21 -0.17 -8.49 -3.69
N GLU A 22 1.00 -8.98 -4.11
CA GLU A 22 1.58 -8.71 -5.43
C GLU A 22 0.68 -9.21 -6.56
N GLU A 23 0.16 -10.44 -6.47
CA GLU A 23 -0.70 -10.99 -7.52
C GLU A 23 -2.01 -10.24 -7.63
N LYS A 24 -2.63 -9.91 -6.49
CA LYS A 24 -3.85 -9.09 -6.49
C LYS A 24 -3.60 -7.70 -7.06
N ALA A 25 -2.48 -7.08 -6.70
CA ALA A 25 -2.06 -5.80 -7.27
C ALA A 25 -1.84 -5.90 -8.78
N ARG A 26 -1.34 -7.04 -9.27
CA ARG A 26 -1.18 -7.29 -10.71
C ARG A 26 -2.50 -7.34 -11.47
N VAL A 27 -3.54 -7.88 -10.84
CA VAL A 27 -4.88 -8.01 -11.42
C VAL A 27 -5.62 -6.68 -11.45
N VAL A 28 -5.59 -5.92 -10.35
CA VAL A 28 -6.47 -4.73 -10.19
C VAL A 28 -5.80 -3.40 -10.55
N LEU A 29 -4.46 -3.34 -10.60
CA LEU A 29 -3.72 -2.11 -10.91
C LEU A 29 -3.07 -2.19 -12.29
N ALA A 30 -3.05 -1.06 -13.01
CA ALA A 30 -2.25 -0.87 -14.20
C ALA A 30 -0.75 -0.90 -13.89
N ARG A 31 0.10 -1.11 -14.92
CA ARG A 31 1.55 -1.18 -14.74
C ARG A 31 2.14 0.09 -14.11
N SER A 32 1.66 1.26 -14.51
CA SER A 32 2.04 2.56 -13.95
C SER A 32 1.64 2.67 -12.48
N GLU A 33 0.44 2.23 -12.14
CA GLU A 33 -0.08 2.27 -10.77
C GLU A 33 0.70 1.34 -9.83
N ARG A 34 1.09 0.16 -10.31
CA ARG A 34 1.97 -0.75 -9.54
C ARG A 34 3.34 -0.13 -9.28
N ALA A 35 3.92 0.56 -10.27
CA ALA A 35 5.18 1.27 -10.08
C ALA A 35 5.03 2.39 -9.03
N ALA A 36 3.93 3.15 -9.08
CA ALA A 36 3.63 4.17 -8.08
C ALA A 36 3.48 3.57 -6.67
N LEU A 37 2.70 2.49 -6.53
CA LEU A 37 2.53 1.77 -5.25
C LEU A 37 3.88 1.30 -4.68
N THR A 38 4.77 0.79 -5.54
CA THR A 38 6.13 0.38 -5.17
C THR A 38 6.92 1.51 -4.54
N GLN A 39 6.89 2.68 -5.19
CA GLN A 39 7.62 3.86 -4.74
C GLN A 39 7.04 4.38 -3.43
N LEU A 40 5.72 4.51 -3.33
CA LEU A 40 5.03 4.95 -2.10
C LEU A 40 5.41 4.09 -0.88
N LEU A 41 5.38 2.77 -1.03
CA LEU A 41 5.78 1.85 0.04
C LEU A 41 7.28 1.94 0.36
N ALA A 42 8.12 2.15 -0.65
CA ALA A 42 9.55 2.33 -0.44
C ALA A 42 9.86 3.62 0.33
N ASP A 43 9.25 4.75 -0.06
CA ASP A 43 9.41 6.06 0.57
C ASP A 43 8.88 6.07 2.00
N TYR A 44 7.71 5.47 2.25
CA TYR A 44 7.18 5.29 3.60
C TYR A 44 8.18 4.55 4.49
N ARG A 45 8.80 3.48 3.96
CA ARG A 45 9.68 2.63 4.74
C ARG A 45 11.01 3.24 5.11
N ILE A 46 11.54 4.11 4.26
CA ILE A 46 12.73 4.92 4.57
C ILE A 46 12.37 6.21 5.32
N ARG A 47 11.11 6.32 5.80
CA ARG A 47 10.56 7.47 6.52
C ARG A 47 10.67 8.79 5.77
N ARG A 48 10.68 8.74 4.44
CA ARG A 48 10.55 9.91 3.57
C ARG A 48 9.12 10.40 3.42
N LEU A 49 8.17 9.52 3.73
CA LEU A 49 6.75 9.73 3.53
C LEU A 49 6.00 9.29 4.79
N THR A 50 5.11 10.16 5.28
CA THR A 50 4.34 9.89 6.51
C THR A 50 3.21 8.90 6.22
N ILE A 51 2.64 8.30 7.26
CA ILE A 51 1.47 7.42 7.08
C ILE A 51 0.25 8.21 6.54
N GLU A 52 0.13 9.50 6.87
CA GLU A 52 -0.93 10.39 6.36
C GLU A 52 -0.78 10.62 4.85
N ASP A 53 0.43 10.98 4.40
CA ASP A 53 0.74 11.14 2.98
C ASP A 53 0.60 9.83 2.20
N LEU A 54 0.93 8.70 2.84
CA LEU A 54 0.76 7.37 2.24
C LEU A 54 -0.71 7.09 1.97
N VAL A 55 -1.56 7.25 2.98
CA VAL A 55 -2.99 6.99 2.84
C VAL A 55 -3.63 7.94 1.83
N ALA A 56 -3.26 9.22 1.83
CA ALA A 56 -3.73 10.18 0.83
C ALA A 56 -3.36 9.77 -0.60
N SER A 57 -2.10 9.35 -0.82
CA SER A 57 -1.63 8.89 -2.12
C SER A 57 -2.28 7.57 -2.55
N LEU A 58 -2.50 6.65 -1.60
CA LEU A 58 -3.22 5.40 -1.86
C LEU A 58 -4.70 5.64 -2.18
N ALA A 59 -5.35 6.64 -1.60
CA ALA A 59 -6.73 6.97 -1.91
C ALA A 59 -6.89 7.48 -3.36
N ASP A 60 -5.94 8.28 -3.84
CA ASP A 60 -5.91 8.74 -5.24
C ASP A 60 -5.63 7.57 -6.21
N LEU A 61 -4.66 6.71 -5.85
CA LEU A 61 -4.28 5.55 -6.65
C LEU A 61 -5.37 4.47 -6.70
N LEU A 62 -6.03 4.21 -5.57
CA LEU A 62 -7.07 3.19 -5.39
C LEU A 62 -8.46 3.83 -5.50
N ASN A 63 -8.69 4.57 -6.58
CA ASN A 63 -9.91 5.32 -6.85
C ASN A 63 -11.13 4.49 -7.28
N THR A 64 -11.03 3.16 -7.33
CA THR A 64 -12.16 2.28 -7.68
C THR A 64 -12.44 1.25 -6.58
N PRO A 65 -13.69 0.79 -6.44
CA PRO A 65 -14.05 -0.22 -5.44
C PRO A 65 -13.24 -1.51 -5.58
N GLU A 66 -12.88 -1.91 -6.81
CA GLU A 66 -12.03 -3.08 -7.06
C GLU A 66 -10.62 -2.90 -6.48
N LYS A 67 -10.02 -1.71 -6.66
CA LYS A 67 -8.70 -1.37 -6.15
C LYS A 67 -8.68 -1.22 -4.64
N LEU A 68 -9.75 -0.70 -4.04
CA LEU A 68 -9.88 -0.56 -2.58
C LEU A 68 -9.79 -1.91 -1.85
N THR A 69 -10.09 -3.03 -2.52
CA THR A 69 -9.87 -4.38 -1.96
C THR A 69 -8.41 -4.70 -1.67
N LEU A 70 -7.45 -3.92 -2.19
CA LEU A 70 -6.03 -4.00 -1.85
C LEU A 70 -5.68 -3.33 -0.53
N LEU A 71 -6.47 -2.35 -0.04
CA LEU A 71 -6.15 -1.68 1.23
C LEU A 71 -6.09 -2.66 2.41
N ILE A 72 -6.97 -3.68 2.37
CA ILE A 72 -7.01 -4.77 3.35
C ILE A 72 -5.67 -5.52 3.39
N GLU A 73 -5.12 -5.82 2.21
CA GLU A 73 -3.85 -6.53 2.06
C GLU A 73 -2.65 -5.63 2.38
N LEU A 74 -2.70 -4.36 1.95
CA LEU A 74 -1.62 -3.38 2.19
C LEU A 74 -1.44 -3.09 3.68
N ARG A 75 -2.50 -3.17 4.48
CA ARG A 75 -2.46 -3.02 5.94
C ARG A 75 -1.44 -3.97 6.58
N GLU A 76 -1.28 -5.18 6.06
CA GLU A 76 -0.31 -6.15 6.55
C GLU A 76 1.14 -5.67 6.35
N LEU A 77 1.39 -4.87 5.31
CA LEU A 77 2.69 -4.29 4.97
C LEU A 77 3.03 -3.02 5.78
N ILE A 78 2.05 -2.41 6.44
CA ILE A 78 2.24 -1.25 7.31
C ILE A 78 2.82 -1.69 8.66
N ASP A 79 3.75 -0.89 9.20
CA ASP A 79 4.36 -1.12 10.51
C ASP A 79 3.30 -1.15 11.61
N SER A 80 3.42 -2.08 12.56
CA SER A 80 2.46 -2.32 13.63
C SER A 80 2.04 -1.04 14.36
N LYS A 81 2.98 -0.09 14.56
CA LYS A 81 2.72 1.18 15.24
C LYS A 81 1.83 2.13 14.45
N ASP A 82 1.85 2.04 13.12
CA ASP A 82 1.15 2.92 12.20
C ASP A 82 -0.17 2.31 11.71
N ARG A 83 -0.40 1.01 11.93
CA ARG A 83 -1.62 0.31 11.50
C ARG A 83 -2.90 0.93 12.06
N ALA A 84 -2.92 1.32 13.33
CA ALA A 84 -4.08 1.97 13.92
C ALA A 84 -4.41 3.32 13.24
N MET A 85 -3.38 4.08 12.89
CA MET A 85 -3.53 5.36 12.18
C MET A 85 -3.94 5.14 10.72
N PHE A 86 -3.39 4.12 10.06
CA PHE A 86 -3.81 3.69 8.73
C PHE A 86 -5.31 3.33 8.71
N ASP A 87 -5.76 2.51 9.66
CA ASP A 87 -7.18 2.13 9.77
C ASP A 87 -8.06 3.36 9.99
N ASP A 88 -7.73 4.26 10.93
CA ASP A 88 -8.53 5.46 11.16
C ASP A 88 -8.61 6.35 9.90
N LEU A 89 -7.50 6.57 9.20
CA LEU A 89 -7.47 7.39 7.99
C LEU A 89 -8.22 6.76 6.80
N VAL A 90 -8.18 5.43 6.65
CA VAL A 90 -8.88 4.71 5.57
C VAL A 90 -10.39 4.66 5.81
N TYR A 91 -10.82 4.41 7.06
CA TYR A 91 -12.25 4.29 7.40
C TYR A 91 -12.91 5.62 7.76
N ARG A 92 -12.11 6.63 8.13
CA ARG A 92 -12.54 8.01 8.32
C ARG A 92 -11.71 8.91 7.42
N PRO A 93 -11.89 8.83 6.10
CA PRO A 93 -11.38 9.88 5.24
C PRO A 93 -12.02 11.15 5.79
N ARG A 94 -11.19 12.07 6.34
CA ARG A 94 -11.67 13.39 6.72
C ARG A 94 -12.36 13.90 5.47
N THR A 95 -13.68 13.99 5.50
CA THR A 95 -14.44 14.62 4.44
C THR A 95 -13.99 16.06 4.49
N VAL A 96 -12.93 16.37 3.75
CA VAL A 96 -12.53 17.73 3.44
C VAL A 96 -13.68 18.23 2.59
N THR A 97 -14.66 18.82 3.26
CA THR A 97 -15.60 19.75 2.67
C THR A 97 -14.74 20.83 2.02
N ARG A 98 -14.61 20.77 0.70
CA ARG A 98 -14.13 21.89 -0.10
C ARG A 98 -14.90 21.96 -1.40
#